data_AF-M4B4Y2-F1
#
_entry.id   AF-M4B4Y2-F1
#
_cell.length_a   1.000
_cell.length_b   1.000
_cell.length_c   1.000
_cell.angle_alpha   90.00
_cell.angle_beta   90.00
_cell.angle_gamma   90.00
#
_symmetry.space_group_name_H-M   'P 1'
#
loop_
_entity.id
_entity.type
_entity.pdbx_description
1 polymer ?
#
loop_
_entity_poly.entity_id
_entity_poly.type
_entity_poly.pdbx_seq_one_letter_code
_entity_poly.pdbx_strand_id
1 'polypeptide(L)'
;MPKNSWLSRTFTYYVTAIGRTCGSKSLFRTSMTSVHRTREVLLFGLSANPPTGTTGHMGVVKHCRALYDEIWLVPVFQHVYSTKRELAPFEHRVEMCRLALETLKREQEDGAKLKVVKEEREMFEHVAATRKYIGCIDELRLGSVDLVLYLLGKYQDTNFTMLLGGDTYADLLAGKWNRGEELMQLVKFLVVDRKGVESPWRTEEQPRQSANVRYIHIPELNDVSSTRVRATADRDELAAYLDPAVLDYIVQHQLYAFAAASK
;
A
#
# COMPACT_ATOMS: atom_id res chain seq x y z
N MET A 1 -17.39 -36.99 -1.43
CA MET A 1 -16.65 -35.98 -2.23
C MET A 1 -17.43 -35.67 -3.49
N PRO A 2 -17.93 -34.44 -3.67
CA PRO A 2 -18.17 -33.88 -4.99
C PRO A 2 -17.23 -32.70 -5.23
N LYS A 3 -16.61 -32.67 -6.42
CA LYS A 3 -15.78 -31.57 -6.93
C LYS A 3 -16.70 -30.48 -7.49
N ASN A 4 -16.58 -29.26 -6.98
CA ASN A 4 -17.26 -28.08 -7.51
C ASN A 4 -16.48 -27.52 -8.71
N SER A 5 -17.07 -27.54 -9.90
CA SER A 5 -16.59 -26.80 -11.08
C SER A 5 -17.42 -25.52 -11.25
N TRP A 6 -16.87 -24.39 -10.81
CA TRP A 6 -17.43 -23.06 -11.06
C TRP A 6 -16.34 -22.15 -11.61
N LEU A 7 -15.91 -22.38 -12.85
CA LEU A 7 -15.13 -21.43 -13.65
C LEU A 7 -15.45 -21.67 -15.14
N SER A 8 -16.58 -21.12 -15.60
CA SER A 8 -16.74 -20.67 -16.99
C SER A 8 -18.07 -19.91 -17.15
N ARG A 9 -18.00 -18.59 -17.11
CA ARG A 9 -19.01 -17.70 -17.69
C ARG A 9 -18.24 -16.62 -18.45
N THR A 10 -17.99 -16.86 -19.73
CA THR A 10 -18.72 -16.26 -20.87
C THR A 10 -18.66 -14.73 -20.88
N PHE A 11 -17.76 -14.17 -21.70
CA PHE A 11 -17.90 -12.82 -22.23
C PHE A 11 -17.92 -12.95 -23.75
N THR A 12 -19.12 -13.11 -24.30
CA THR A 12 -19.40 -13.05 -25.73
C THR A 12 -20.20 -11.77 -25.95
N TYR A 13 -19.62 -10.79 -26.63
CA TYR A 13 -20.41 -9.69 -27.19
C TYR A 13 -20.38 -9.81 -28.72
N TYR A 14 -21.54 -10.20 -29.27
CA TYR A 14 -21.92 -10.03 -30.66
C TYR A 14 -22.24 -8.55 -30.91
N VAL A 15 -21.77 -7.99 -32.02
CA VAL A 15 -22.64 -7.28 -32.98
C VAL A 15 -22.09 -7.50 -34.39
N THR A 16 -22.81 -8.34 -35.15
CA THR A 16 -22.72 -8.42 -36.61
C THR A 16 -23.56 -7.28 -37.18
N ALA A 17 -23.00 -6.42 -38.02
CA ALA A 17 -23.76 -5.44 -38.80
C ALA A 17 -23.59 -5.74 -40.29
N ILE A 18 -24.56 -6.47 -40.86
CA ILE A 18 -24.82 -6.50 -42.30
C ILE A 18 -26.19 -5.84 -42.48
N GLY A 19 -26.23 -4.70 -43.16
CA GLY A 19 -27.46 -3.96 -43.44
C GLY A 19 -27.25 -2.93 -44.52
N ARG A 20 -28.02 -3.05 -45.60
CA ARG A 20 -27.93 -2.36 -46.88
C ARG A 20 -28.27 -0.86 -46.77
N THR A 21 -27.77 -0.11 -47.75
CA THR A 21 -28.08 1.30 -48.02
C THR A 21 -29.57 1.53 -48.35
N CYS A 22 -30.20 2.50 -47.69
CA CYS A 22 -31.19 3.43 -48.28
C CYS A 22 -31.47 4.57 -47.27
N GLY A 23 -31.62 5.80 -47.77
CA GLY A 23 -31.48 7.03 -47.00
C GLY A 23 -32.59 7.37 -46.00
N SER A 24 -32.17 7.92 -44.87
CA SER A 24 -32.88 8.98 -44.13
C SER A 24 -31.92 9.53 -43.08
N LYS A 25 -31.76 10.86 -43.03
CA LYS A 25 -30.89 11.55 -42.07
C LYS A 25 -31.52 11.49 -40.67
N SER A 26 -31.16 10.49 -39.88
CA SER A 26 -31.37 10.46 -38.43
C SER A 26 -30.08 10.88 -37.75
N LEU A 27 -30.10 12.00 -37.00
CA LEU A 27 -29.04 12.36 -36.07
C LEU A 27 -29.00 11.33 -34.95
N PHE A 28 -28.19 10.28 -35.11
CA PHE A 28 -27.78 9.44 -34.00
C PHE A 28 -26.81 10.24 -33.13
N ARG A 29 -27.30 10.74 -32.00
CA ARG A 29 -26.45 11.22 -30.91
C ARG A 29 -25.79 10.00 -30.29
N THR A 30 -24.58 9.68 -30.74
CA THR A 30 -23.75 8.63 -30.14
C THR A 30 -23.46 9.03 -28.70
N SER A 31 -24.17 8.43 -27.75
CA SER A 31 -23.81 8.47 -26.34
C SER A 31 -22.47 7.74 -26.22
N MET A 32 -21.37 8.49 -26.05
CA MET A 32 -20.10 7.92 -25.64
C MET A 32 -20.30 7.30 -24.26
N THR A 33 -20.52 5.99 -24.22
CA THR A 33 -20.38 5.21 -22.98
C THR A 33 -18.94 5.37 -22.54
N SER A 34 -18.73 6.07 -21.42
CA SER A 34 -17.43 6.14 -20.76
C SER A 34 -16.93 4.71 -20.55
N VAL A 35 -15.85 4.33 -21.23
CA VAL A 35 -15.14 3.10 -20.92
C VAL A 35 -14.46 3.38 -19.58
N HIS A 36 -15.08 2.94 -18.48
CA HIS A 36 -14.48 3.04 -17.16
C HIS A 36 -13.22 2.17 -17.15
N ARG A 37 -12.05 2.81 -17.24
CA ARG A 37 -10.76 2.13 -17.11
C ARG A 37 -10.58 1.70 -15.65
N THR A 38 -10.15 0.45 -15.44
CA THR A 38 -9.73 -0.06 -14.14
C THR A 38 -8.61 0.82 -13.55
N ARG A 39 -8.74 1.22 -12.29
CA ARG A 39 -7.74 2.06 -11.61
C ARG A 39 -6.54 1.24 -11.19
N GLU A 40 -5.33 1.75 -11.42
CA GLU A 40 -4.09 1.16 -10.90
C GLU A 40 -3.75 1.82 -9.55
N VAL A 41 -3.81 1.02 -8.48
CA VAL A 41 -3.61 1.49 -7.10
C VAL A 41 -2.38 0.83 -6.49
N LEU A 42 -1.46 1.65 -5.98
CA LEU A 42 -0.31 1.19 -5.23
C LEU A 42 -0.64 1.15 -3.73
N LEU A 43 -0.59 -0.04 -3.15
CA LEU A 43 -0.69 -0.27 -1.72
C LEU A 43 0.71 -0.21 -1.10
N PHE A 44 0.97 0.81 -0.30
CA PHE A 44 2.20 0.90 0.48
C PHE A 44 1.89 0.55 1.92
N GLY A 45 2.13 -0.72 2.28
CA GLY A 45 2.01 -1.21 3.66
C GLY A 45 3.22 -0.78 4.49
N LEU A 46 3.00 -0.19 5.67
CA LEU A 46 4.06 0.30 6.53
C LEU A 46 3.67 0.31 7.99
N SER A 47 4.64 0.10 8.89
CA SER A 47 4.40 0.31 10.32
C SER A 47 4.15 1.78 10.66
N ALA A 48 4.69 2.72 9.87
CA ALA A 48 4.54 4.17 10.07
C ALA A 48 4.82 4.62 11.52
N ASN A 49 5.96 4.20 12.10
CA ASN A 49 6.24 4.39 13.52
C ASN A 49 7.53 5.17 13.81
N PRO A 50 7.67 6.45 13.38
CA PRO A 50 6.73 7.23 12.54
C PRO A 50 7.02 7.05 11.02
N PRO A 51 6.18 7.56 10.11
CA PRO A 51 6.55 7.72 8.71
C PRO A 51 7.75 8.66 8.58
N THR A 52 8.65 8.41 7.62
CA THR A 52 9.87 9.21 7.40
C THR A 52 9.76 10.04 6.13
N GLY A 53 10.54 11.13 6.06
CA GLY A 53 10.48 12.15 5.02
C GLY A 53 10.93 11.70 3.62
N THR A 54 11.31 12.67 2.78
CA THR A 54 11.59 12.48 1.34
C THR A 54 12.81 11.62 1.04
N THR A 55 13.68 11.40 2.02
CA THR A 55 14.83 10.49 1.93
C THR A 55 14.49 9.07 2.41
N GLY A 56 13.23 8.83 2.82
CA GLY A 56 12.71 7.53 3.28
C GLY A 56 11.34 7.22 2.70
N HIS A 57 10.34 6.95 3.55
CA HIS A 57 9.01 6.51 3.10
C HIS A 57 8.37 7.49 2.10
N MET A 58 8.42 8.81 2.37
CA MET A 58 7.82 9.79 1.47
C MET A 58 8.60 9.96 0.16
N GLY A 59 9.89 9.62 0.13
CA GLY A 59 10.67 9.53 -1.11
C GLY A 59 10.13 8.46 -2.06
N VAL A 60 9.76 7.30 -1.49
CA VAL A 60 9.12 6.21 -2.23
C VAL A 60 7.79 6.67 -2.83
N VAL A 61 6.94 7.32 -2.02
CA VAL A 61 5.64 7.84 -2.48
C VAL A 61 5.85 8.83 -3.62
N LYS A 62 6.75 9.81 -3.43
CA LYS A 62 7.06 10.85 -4.43
C LYS A 62 7.50 10.25 -5.76
N HIS A 63 8.43 9.29 -5.74
CA HIS A 63 8.92 8.62 -6.94
C HIS A 63 7.80 7.87 -7.68
N CYS A 64 6.87 7.25 -6.95
CA CYS A 64 5.82 6.43 -7.55
C CYS A 64 4.62 7.23 -8.08
N ARG A 65 4.53 8.56 -7.84
CA ARG A 65 3.36 9.38 -8.21
C ARG A 65 3.02 9.36 -9.69
N ALA A 66 4.00 9.22 -10.57
CA ALA A 66 3.77 9.18 -12.02
C ALA A 66 3.36 7.79 -12.53
N LEU A 67 3.37 6.76 -11.68
CA LEU A 67 3.22 5.35 -12.09
C LEU A 67 1.83 4.78 -11.84
N TYR A 68 1.00 5.44 -11.02
CA TYR A 68 -0.28 4.93 -10.54
C TYR A 68 -1.34 6.02 -10.53
N ASP A 69 -2.61 5.62 -10.59
CA ASP A 69 -3.74 6.54 -10.46
C ASP A 69 -3.93 6.96 -8.99
N GLU A 70 -3.69 6.03 -8.06
CA GLU A 70 -3.74 6.30 -6.62
C GLU A 70 -2.60 5.60 -5.86
N ILE A 71 -2.12 6.21 -4.78
CA ILE A 71 -1.19 5.61 -3.82
C ILE A 71 -1.83 5.65 -2.44
N TRP A 72 -1.97 4.48 -1.83
CA TRP A 72 -2.58 4.31 -0.53
C TRP A 72 -1.50 3.93 0.47
N LEU A 73 -1.25 4.80 1.44
CA LEU A 73 -0.54 4.41 2.65
C LEU A 73 -1.49 3.56 3.49
N VAL A 74 -1.04 2.36 3.82
CA VAL A 74 -1.78 1.40 4.64
C VAL A 74 -0.99 1.16 5.94
N PRO A 75 -1.18 2.00 6.97
CA PRO A 75 -0.53 1.80 8.26
C PRO A 75 -0.96 0.47 8.87
N VAL A 76 0.00 -0.32 9.34
CA VAL A 76 -0.30 -1.63 9.93
C VAL A 76 -1.20 -1.46 11.17
N PHE A 77 -2.37 -2.10 11.23
CA PHE A 77 -3.30 -2.01 12.35
C PHE A 77 -2.81 -2.79 13.56
N GLN A 78 -2.57 -4.09 13.38
CA GLN A 78 -2.05 -4.98 14.42
C GLN A 78 -0.91 -5.83 13.87
N HIS A 79 0.23 -5.84 14.57
CA HIS A 79 1.31 -6.74 14.20
C HIS A 79 1.00 -8.15 14.72
N VAL A 80 1.06 -9.14 13.83
CA VAL A 80 0.81 -10.58 14.13
C VAL A 80 1.76 -11.14 15.22
N TYR A 81 2.89 -10.46 15.49
CA TYR A 81 3.88 -10.88 16.47
C TYR A 81 3.83 -9.99 17.71
N SER A 82 3.57 -10.58 18.88
CA SER A 82 3.50 -9.91 20.18
C SER A 82 4.80 -9.19 20.58
N THR A 83 5.94 -9.60 20.02
CA THR A 83 7.27 -9.01 20.26
C THR A 83 7.54 -7.71 19.50
N LYS A 84 6.67 -7.32 18.54
CA LYS A 84 6.77 -6.07 17.77
C LYS A 84 5.71 -5.04 18.17
N ARG A 85 5.23 -5.10 19.42
CA ARG A 85 4.12 -4.29 19.94
C ARG A 85 4.48 -2.87 20.39
N GLU A 86 5.73 -2.45 20.32
CA GLU A 86 6.13 -1.05 20.59
C GLU A 86 5.80 -0.10 19.42
N LEU A 87 4.55 -0.16 18.95
CA LEU A 87 4.01 0.79 18.00
C LEU A 87 3.34 1.92 18.78
N ALA A 88 3.54 3.16 18.34
CA ALA A 88 2.66 4.25 18.76
C ALA A 88 1.20 3.87 18.44
N PRO A 89 0.21 4.35 19.22
CA PRO A 89 -1.19 4.07 18.98
C PRO A 89 -1.59 4.28 17.53
N PHE A 90 -2.40 3.38 16.98
CA PHE A 90 -2.73 3.33 15.55
C PHE A 90 -3.17 4.68 14.99
N GLU A 91 -4.01 5.41 15.72
CA GLU A 91 -4.53 6.71 15.30
C GLU A 91 -3.43 7.78 15.18
N HIS A 92 -2.42 7.77 16.05
CA HIS A 92 -1.26 8.66 15.90
C HIS A 92 -0.48 8.35 14.63
N ARG A 93 -0.30 7.07 14.29
CA ARG A 93 0.44 6.65 13.09
C ARG A 93 -0.32 7.00 11.80
N VAL A 94 -1.63 6.81 11.79
CA VAL A 94 -2.50 7.26 10.68
C VAL A 94 -2.39 8.77 10.51
N GLU A 95 -2.45 9.52 11.60
CA GLU A 95 -2.41 10.99 11.55
C GLU A 95 -1.05 11.52 11.08
N MET A 96 0.06 10.95 11.56
CA MET A 96 1.38 11.29 11.04
C MET A 96 1.53 10.98 9.55
N CYS A 97 0.96 9.87 9.06
CA CYS A 97 0.91 9.60 7.63
C CYS A 97 0.10 10.65 6.87
N ARG A 98 -1.03 11.12 7.44
CA ARG A 98 -1.89 12.13 6.81
C ARG A 98 -1.13 13.43 6.63
N LEU A 99 -0.47 13.90 7.69
CA LEU A 99 0.37 15.10 7.69
C LEU A 99 1.49 15.00 6.65
N ALA A 100 2.20 13.87 6.59
CA ALA A 100 3.26 13.66 5.61
C ALA A 100 2.75 13.72 4.15
N LEU A 101 1.59 13.11 3.87
CA LEU A 101 1.00 13.17 2.53
C LEU A 101 0.48 14.57 2.19
N GLU A 102 0.01 15.35 3.15
CA GLU A 102 -0.44 16.73 2.92
C GLU A 102 0.72 17.65 2.53
N THR A 103 1.90 17.49 3.12
CA THR A 103 3.08 18.21 2.63
C THR A 103 3.41 17.83 1.19
N LEU A 104 3.44 16.54 0.85
CA LEU A 104 3.69 16.11 -0.54
C LEU A 104 2.64 16.63 -1.55
N LYS A 105 1.37 16.74 -1.15
CA LYS A 105 0.31 17.31 -1.99
C LYS A 105 0.53 18.80 -2.26
N ARG A 106 1.00 19.55 -1.26
CA ARG A 106 1.31 20.99 -1.41
C ARG A 106 2.54 21.24 -2.28
N GLU A 107 3.53 20.35 -2.23
CA GLU A 107 4.74 20.47 -3.05
C GLU A 107 4.52 20.15 -4.53
N GLN A 108 3.55 19.29 -4.84
CA GLN A 108 3.29 18.85 -6.21
C GLN A 108 1.82 18.43 -6.32
N GLU A 109 1.04 19.13 -7.15
CA GLU A 109 -0.38 18.80 -7.36
C GLU A 109 -0.56 17.62 -8.33
N ASP A 110 0.29 17.52 -9.36
CA ASP A 110 0.18 16.50 -10.41
C ASP A 110 0.57 15.08 -9.97
N GLY A 111 -0.07 14.07 -10.57
CA GLY A 111 0.21 12.64 -10.38
C GLY A 111 -0.85 11.90 -9.56
N ALA A 112 -0.45 10.76 -8.98
CA ALA A 112 -1.36 9.87 -8.25
C ALA A 112 -2.12 10.57 -7.11
N LYS A 113 -3.39 10.20 -6.92
CA LYS A 113 -4.17 10.59 -5.75
C LYS A 113 -3.62 9.91 -4.51
N LEU A 114 -3.20 10.70 -3.52
CA LEU A 114 -2.60 10.17 -2.28
C LEU A 114 -3.64 10.04 -1.16
N LYS A 115 -3.68 8.87 -0.51
CA LYS A 115 -4.58 8.57 0.62
C LYS A 115 -3.83 7.88 1.76
N VAL A 116 -4.24 8.16 2.99
CA VAL A 116 -4.02 7.26 4.12
C VAL A 116 -5.31 6.54 4.37
N VAL A 117 -5.25 5.22 4.47
CA VAL A 117 -6.43 4.36 4.46
C VAL A 117 -6.41 3.47 5.71
N LYS A 118 -7.59 3.11 6.23
CA LYS A 118 -7.76 2.32 7.46
C LYS A 118 -8.24 0.90 7.18
N GLU A 119 -8.12 0.45 5.94
CA GLU A 119 -8.75 -0.77 5.42
C GLU A 119 -8.26 -2.03 6.13
N GLU A 120 -7.03 -2.04 6.62
CA GLU A 120 -6.59 -3.16 7.45
C GLU A 120 -7.37 -3.20 8.77
N ARG A 121 -7.56 -2.07 9.46
CA ARG A 121 -8.42 -2.02 10.65
C ARG A 121 -9.86 -2.45 10.32
N GLU A 122 -10.43 -1.92 9.25
CA GLU A 122 -11.80 -2.26 8.82
C GLU A 122 -11.93 -3.76 8.49
N MET A 123 -10.92 -4.36 7.87
CA MET A 123 -10.87 -5.81 7.63
C MET A 123 -10.89 -6.58 8.95
N PHE A 124 -10.06 -6.22 9.93
CA PHE A 124 -10.04 -6.88 11.24
C PHE A 124 -11.41 -6.78 11.93
N GLU A 125 -12.02 -5.60 11.94
CA GLU A 125 -13.35 -5.37 12.52
C GLU A 125 -14.44 -6.18 11.78
N HIS A 126 -14.38 -6.22 10.44
CA HIS A 126 -15.30 -6.99 9.62
C HIS A 126 -15.20 -8.51 9.89
N VAL A 127 -13.99 -9.05 9.98
CA VAL A 127 -13.75 -10.47 10.26
C VAL A 127 -14.19 -10.83 11.69
N ALA A 128 -13.91 -9.97 12.67
CA ALA A 128 -14.36 -10.15 14.05
C ALA A 128 -15.89 -10.25 14.12
N ALA A 129 -16.60 -9.33 13.45
CA ALA A 129 -18.05 -9.30 13.41
C ALA A 129 -18.67 -10.51 12.69
N THR A 130 -18.14 -10.88 11.52
CA THR A 130 -18.70 -11.96 10.69
C THR A 130 -18.49 -13.35 11.29
N ARG A 131 -17.35 -13.59 11.93
CA ARG A 131 -17.07 -14.90 12.55
C ARG A 131 -17.77 -15.12 13.88
N LYS A 132 -18.59 -14.16 14.35
CA LYS A 132 -19.04 -14.08 15.75
C LYS A 132 -17.86 -14.34 16.68
N TYR A 133 -16.73 -13.73 16.38
CA TYR A 133 -15.51 -14.02 17.10
C TYR A 133 -15.69 -13.51 18.53
N ILE A 134 -15.74 -14.43 19.48
CA ILE A 134 -15.95 -14.15 20.90
C ILE A 134 -14.64 -13.71 21.58
N GLY A 135 -13.50 -13.83 20.89
CA GLY A 135 -12.18 -13.39 21.38
C GLY A 135 -11.90 -11.91 21.14
N CYS A 136 -10.83 -11.39 21.74
CA CYS A 136 -10.36 -10.03 21.48
C CYS A 136 -9.85 -9.92 20.03
N ILE A 137 -10.15 -8.82 19.34
CA ILE A 137 -9.65 -8.55 17.97
C ILE A 137 -8.12 -8.77 17.84
N ASP A 138 -7.38 -8.58 18.94
CA ASP A 138 -5.93 -8.81 19.09
C ASP A 138 -5.46 -10.27 18.90
N GLU A 139 -6.39 -11.22 18.95
CA GLU A 139 -6.12 -12.66 18.77
C GLU A 139 -6.27 -13.12 17.32
N LEU A 140 -6.87 -12.28 16.45
CA LEU A 140 -7.01 -12.59 15.04
C LEU A 140 -5.63 -12.65 14.37
N ARG A 141 -5.41 -13.73 13.62
CA ARG A 141 -4.21 -13.95 12.81
C ARG A 141 -4.55 -13.73 11.34
N LEU A 142 -4.64 -12.45 10.96
CA LEU A 142 -4.84 -12.02 9.58
C LEU A 142 -3.51 -11.54 9.01
N GLY A 143 -3.26 -11.83 7.74
CA GLY A 143 -2.08 -11.40 7.01
C GLY A 143 -2.42 -10.57 5.78
N SER A 144 -1.40 -10.17 5.04
CA SER A 144 -1.54 -9.34 3.83
C SER A 144 -2.45 -9.97 2.77
N VAL A 145 -2.51 -11.31 2.69
CA VAL A 145 -3.46 -12.02 1.81
C VAL A 145 -4.92 -11.72 2.15
N ASP A 146 -5.25 -11.63 3.44
CA ASP A 146 -6.61 -11.38 3.90
C ASP A 146 -7.02 -9.94 3.58
N LEU A 147 -6.07 -9.00 3.73
CA LEU A 147 -6.25 -7.61 3.34
C LEU A 147 -6.52 -7.51 1.84
N VAL A 148 -5.71 -8.16 1.01
CA VAL A 148 -5.89 -8.14 -0.45
C VAL A 148 -7.24 -8.72 -0.85
N LEU A 149 -7.65 -9.85 -0.29
CA LEU A 149 -8.98 -10.45 -0.57
C LEU A 149 -10.12 -9.51 -0.15
N TYR A 150 -10.00 -8.88 1.02
CA TYR A 150 -10.97 -7.89 1.50
C TYR A 150 -11.06 -6.69 0.55
N LEU A 151 -9.92 -6.15 0.09
CA LEU A 151 -9.86 -5.04 -0.85
C LEU A 151 -10.44 -5.40 -2.23
N LEU A 152 -10.13 -6.58 -2.76
CA LEU A 152 -10.67 -7.06 -4.05
C LEU A 152 -12.19 -7.24 -3.99
N GLY A 153 -12.73 -7.69 -2.84
CA GLY A 153 -14.18 -7.75 -2.64
C GLY A 153 -14.84 -6.37 -2.53
N LYS A 154 -14.15 -5.41 -1.91
CA LYS A 154 -14.65 -4.04 -1.67
C LYS A 154 -14.53 -3.13 -2.91
N TYR A 155 -13.49 -3.31 -3.73
CA TYR A 155 -13.14 -2.43 -4.83
C TYR A 155 -13.02 -3.19 -6.16
N GLN A 156 -14.15 -3.42 -6.82
CA GLN A 156 -14.26 -4.30 -8.00
C GLN A 156 -13.56 -3.77 -9.27
N ASP A 157 -13.42 -2.44 -9.39
CA ASP A 157 -12.77 -1.79 -10.54
C ASP A 157 -11.37 -1.27 -10.18
N THR A 158 -10.56 -2.10 -9.51
CA THR A 158 -9.23 -1.70 -9.02
C THR A 158 -8.21 -2.82 -9.16
N ASN A 159 -7.09 -2.51 -9.80
CA ASN A 159 -5.90 -3.34 -9.86
C ASN A 159 -4.93 -2.90 -8.76
N PHE A 160 -4.67 -3.79 -7.81
CA PHE A 160 -3.75 -3.50 -6.71
C PHE A 160 -2.33 -3.98 -7.01
N THR A 161 -1.36 -3.11 -6.73
CA THR A 161 0.07 -3.44 -6.65
C THR A 161 0.55 -3.24 -5.23
N MET A 162 1.23 -4.22 -4.65
CA MET A 162 1.85 -4.08 -3.33
C MET A 162 3.29 -3.57 -3.46
N LEU A 163 3.60 -2.51 -2.73
CA LEU A 163 4.97 -2.02 -2.60
C LEU A 163 5.69 -2.73 -1.45
N LEU A 164 6.87 -3.28 -1.72
CA LEU A 164 7.72 -3.92 -0.71
C LEU A 164 9.18 -3.46 -0.84
N GLY A 165 9.89 -3.41 0.29
CA GLY A 165 11.35 -3.36 0.28
C GLY A 165 11.95 -4.71 -0.14
N GLY A 166 13.17 -4.71 -0.67
CA GLY A 166 13.85 -5.93 -1.13
C GLY A 166 13.99 -7.02 -0.06
N ASP A 167 14.25 -6.63 1.19
CA ASP A 167 14.31 -7.52 2.36
C ASP A 167 12.96 -8.20 2.65
N THR A 168 11.90 -7.41 2.65
CA THR A 168 10.53 -7.86 2.90
C THR A 168 10.05 -8.79 1.78
N TYR A 169 10.42 -8.49 0.54
CA TYR A 169 10.13 -9.34 -0.60
C TYR A 169 10.92 -10.66 -0.56
N ALA A 170 12.18 -10.65 -0.12
CA ALA A 170 12.96 -11.88 0.08
C ALA A 170 12.31 -12.79 1.14
N ASP A 171 11.78 -12.23 2.22
CA ASP A 171 11.02 -12.98 3.23
C ASP A 171 9.74 -13.62 2.67
N LEU A 172 9.04 -12.94 1.76
CA LEU A 172 7.88 -13.48 1.05
C LEU A 172 8.28 -14.68 0.18
N LEU A 173 9.35 -14.54 -0.62
CA LEU A 173 9.86 -15.62 -1.47
C LEU A 173 10.38 -16.83 -0.66
N ALA A 174 10.91 -16.58 0.54
CA ALA A 174 11.34 -17.63 1.46
C ALA A 174 10.17 -18.35 2.17
N GLY A 175 8.92 -18.04 1.83
CA GLY A 175 7.73 -18.70 2.39
C GLY A 175 7.43 -18.31 3.84
N LYS A 176 8.01 -17.21 4.35
CA LYS A 176 7.78 -16.76 5.74
C LYS A 176 6.42 -16.09 5.95
N TRP A 177 5.76 -15.71 4.86
CA TRP A 177 4.47 -15.01 4.90
C TRP A 177 3.31 -16.01 4.92
N ASN A 178 2.32 -15.74 5.79
CA ASN A 178 1.08 -16.50 5.82
C ASN A 178 0.41 -16.50 4.44
N ARG A 179 0.27 -17.69 3.81
CA ARG A 179 -0.29 -17.88 2.45
C ARG A 179 0.39 -16.99 1.40
N GLY A 180 1.72 -16.84 1.47
CA GLY A 180 2.50 -16.01 0.56
C GLY A 180 2.35 -16.37 -0.92
N GLU A 181 2.28 -17.66 -1.26
CA GLU A 181 2.06 -18.11 -2.65
C GLU A 181 0.72 -17.64 -3.23
N GLU A 182 -0.34 -17.69 -2.43
CA GLU A 182 -1.66 -17.21 -2.83
C GLU A 182 -1.63 -15.69 -3.03
N LEU A 183 -1.01 -14.95 -2.09
CA LEU A 183 -0.82 -13.51 -2.22
C LEU A 183 -0.12 -13.15 -3.55
N MET A 184 0.90 -13.92 -3.94
CA MET A 184 1.63 -13.69 -5.19
C MET A 184 0.79 -13.89 -6.47
N GLN A 185 -0.31 -14.62 -6.38
CA GLN A 185 -1.24 -14.84 -7.50
C GLN A 185 -2.35 -13.78 -7.57
N LEU A 186 -2.62 -13.07 -6.47
CA LEU A 186 -3.73 -12.12 -6.37
C LEU A 186 -3.38 -10.69 -6.78
N VAL A 187 -2.12 -10.28 -6.63
CA VAL A 187 -1.68 -8.88 -6.85
C VAL A 187 -0.35 -8.79 -7.58
N LYS A 188 -0.07 -7.60 -8.13
CA LYS A 188 1.25 -7.24 -8.65
C LYS A 188 2.16 -6.79 -7.49
N PHE A 189 3.47 -6.78 -7.71
CA PHE A 189 4.46 -6.27 -6.77
C PHE A 189 5.33 -5.18 -7.39
N LEU A 190 5.59 -4.13 -6.61
CA LEU A 190 6.62 -3.15 -6.86
C LEU A 190 7.68 -3.29 -5.77
N VAL A 191 8.86 -3.78 -6.12
CA VAL A 191 9.96 -4.02 -5.19
C VAL A 191 10.94 -2.86 -5.27
N VAL A 192 11.09 -2.15 -4.16
CA VAL A 192 12.01 -1.01 -4.04
C VAL A 192 13.36 -1.49 -3.53
N ASP A 193 14.39 -1.22 -4.32
CA ASP A 193 15.77 -1.46 -3.93
C ASP A 193 16.41 -0.18 -3.37
N ARG A 194 16.88 -0.23 -2.13
CA ARG A 194 17.49 0.90 -1.42
C ARG A 194 18.99 0.68 -1.22
N LYS A 195 19.79 1.72 -1.39
CA LYS A 195 21.25 1.65 -1.19
C LYS A 195 21.60 1.15 0.22
N GLY A 196 22.55 0.22 0.33
CA GLY A 196 23.02 -0.34 1.61
C GLY A 196 22.31 -1.61 2.09
N VAL A 197 21.29 -2.11 1.37
CA VAL A 197 20.71 -3.44 1.61
C VAL A 197 21.10 -4.35 0.45
N GLU A 198 21.57 -5.57 0.77
CA GLU A 198 21.82 -6.57 -0.27
C GLU A 198 20.51 -6.91 -0.98
N SER A 199 20.52 -6.74 -2.28
CA SER A 199 19.41 -7.04 -3.17
C SER A 199 19.99 -7.95 -4.25
N PRO A 200 19.59 -9.23 -4.31
CA PRO A 200 20.01 -10.16 -5.37
C PRO A 200 19.70 -9.62 -6.78
N TRP A 201 18.78 -8.67 -6.84
CA TRP A 201 18.22 -8.06 -8.04
C TRP A 201 19.04 -6.86 -8.54
N ARG A 202 20.07 -6.41 -7.79
CA ARG A 202 20.92 -5.27 -8.14
C ARG A 202 22.05 -5.63 -9.12
N THR A 203 22.46 -6.89 -9.13
CA THR A 203 23.64 -7.38 -9.87
C THR A 203 23.32 -7.85 -11.28
N GLU A 204 22.05 -8.03 -11.63
CA GLU A 204 21.63 -8.30 -13.00
C GLU A 204 21.26 -6.97 -13.68
N GLU A 205 21.74 -6.72 -14.90
CA GLU A 205 21.44 -5.51 -15.70
C GLU A 205 19.93 -5.27 -15.92
N GLN A 206 19.11 -6.27 -15.62
CA GLN A 206 17.69 -6.18 -15.35
C GLN A 206 17.30 -7.44 -14.55
N PRO A 207 16.86 -7.35 -13.28
CA PRO A 207 16.30 -8.51 -12.61
C PRO A 207 15.11 -9.00 -13.44
N ARG A 208 15.02 -10.33 -13.65
CA ARG A 208 13.96 -10.96 -14.45
C ARG A 208 12.59 -10.35 -14.11
N GLN A 209 12.15 -9.42 -14.95
CA GLN A 209 10.82 -8.83 -14.82
C GLN A 209 9.83 -9.95 -15.16
N SER A 210 9.05 -10.35 -14.18
CA SER A 210 7.88 -11.18 -14.45
C SER A 210 6.70 -10.24 -14.73
N ALA A 211 5.65 -10.75 -15.38
CA ALA A 211 4.45 -9.97 -15.65
C ALA A 211 3.84 -9.33 -14.38
N ASN A 212 4.14 -9.88 -13.20
CA ASN A 212 3.55 -9.48 -11.92
C ASN A 212 4.54 -8.78 -10.97
N VAL A 213 5.82 -8.64 -11.31
CA VAL A 213 6.83 -8.05 -10.41
C VAL A 213 7.69 -7.03 -11.15
N ARG A 214 7.68 -5.79 -10.65
CA ARG A 214 8.54 -4.70 -11.12
C ARG A 214 9.53 -4.32 -10.04
N TYR A 215 10.79 -4.20 -10.40
CA TYR A 215 11.85 -3.69 -9.52
C TYR A 215 12.14 -2.23 -9.87
N ILE A 216 12.31 -1.38 -8.86
CA ILE A 216 12.72 0.02 -9.04
C ILE A 216 13.85 0.38 -8.08
N HIS A 217 14.76 1.22 -8.58
CA HIS A 217 15.77 1.87 -7.76
C HIS A 217 15.41 3.34 -7.57
N ILE A 218 15.46 3.81 -6.33
CA ILE A 218 15.15 5.20 -5.98
C ILE A 218 16.45 5.80 -5.39
N PRO A 219 17.23 6.55 -6.17
CA PRO A 219 18.54 7.07 -5.76
C PRO A 219 18.51 7.97 -4.53
N GLU A 220 17.39 8.65 -4.30
CA GLU A 220 17.21 9.62 -3.22
C GLU A 220 16.99 8.96 -1.85
N LEU A 221 16.79 7.64 -1.80
CA LEU A 221 16.62 6.92 -0.55
C LEU A 221 17.96 6.80 0.19
N ASN A 222 17.99 7.33 1.40
CA ASN A 222 19.12 7.25 2.32
C ASN A 222 18.82 6.26 3.45
N ASP A 223 19.82 6.02 4.31
CA ASP A 223 19.67 5.17 5.49
C ASP A 223 18.93 5.90 6.63
N VAL A 224 17.67 6.26 6.35
CA VAL A 224 16.73 6.79 7.33
C VAL A 224 15.84 5.65 7.80
N SER A 225 15.82 5.42 9.10
CA SER A 225 14.96 4.42 9.72
C SER A 225 14.13 5.03 10.84
N SER A 226 12.88 4.59 10.96
CA SER A 226 12.01 5.02 12.06
C SER A 226 12.61 4.63 13.42
N THR A 227 13.45 3.59 13.50
CA THR A 227 14.16 3.23 14.74
C THR A 227 15.09 4.33 15.22
N ARG A 228 15.84 4.98 14.31
CA ARG A 228 16.70 6.12 14.65
C ARG A 228 15.87 7.30 15.15
N VAL A 229 14.77 7.60 14.46
CA VAL A 229 13.84 8.66 14.86
C VAL A 229 13.27 8.44 16.26
N ARG A 230 12.94 7.20 16.64
CA ARG A 230 12.40 6.92 17.98
C ARG A 230 13.42 7.08 19.11
N ALA A 231 14.72 7.04 18.79
CA ALA A 231 15.80 6.98 19.78
C ALA A 231 16.36 8.35 20.20
N THR A 232 15.92 9.44 19.56
CA THR A 232 16.44 10.79 19.79
C THR A 232 15.32 11.78 20.06
N ALA A 233 15.57 12.75 20.93
CA ALA A 233 14.71 13.92 21.16
C ALA A 233 15.33 15.20 20.55
N ASP A 234 16.45 15.08 19.85
CA ASP A 234 17.11 16.18 19.15
C ASP A 234 16.26 16.61 17.94
N ARG A 235 15.67 17.81 18.02
CA ARG A 235 14.80 18.33 16.97
C ARG A 235 15.56 18.59 15.66
N ASP A 236 16.83 18.98 15.73
CA ASP A 236 17.61 19.29 14.53
C ASP A 236 17.98 17.99 13.80
N GLU A 237 18.34 16.94 14.55
CA GLU A 237 18.52 15.61 13.99
C GLU A 237 17.21 15.08 13.36
N LEU A 238 16.09 15.22 14.07
CA LEU A 238 14.79 14.75 13.57
C LEU A 238 14.32 15.50 12.32
N ALA A 239 14.60 16.80 12.21
CA ALA A 239 14.28 17.61 11.04
C ALA A 239 15.00 17.13 9.77
N ALA A 240 16.11 16.39 9.90
CA ALA A 240 16.79 15.76 8.77
C ALA A 240 16.08 14.48 8.27
N TYR A 241 15.19 13.88 9.08
CA TYR A 241 14.56 12.59 8.80
C TYR A 241 13.05 12.66 8.62
N LEU A 242 12.41 13.72 9.09
CA LEU A 242 10.97 13.85 9.16
C LEU A 242 10.48 15.09 8.42
N ASP A 243 9.22 15.00 7.97
CA ASP A 243 8.48 16.19 7.59
C ASP A 243 8.25 17.10 8.82
N PRO A 244 8.35 18.44 8.69
CA PRO A 244 8.14 19.34 9.82
C PRO A 244 6.80 19.16 10.54
N ALA A 245 5.70 18.92 9.81
CA ALA A 245 4.40 18.72 10.44
C ALA A 245 4.33 17.41 11.23
N VAL A 246 5.03 16.37 10.78
CA VAL A 246 5.16 15.11 11.52
C VAL A 246 6.01 15.29 12.77
N LEU A 247 7.13 16.02 12.68
CA LEU A 247 7.96 16.35 13.83
C LEU A 247 7.18 17.14 14.88
N ASP A 248 6.48 18.19 14.47
CA ASP A 248 5.66 19.00 15.39
C ASP A 248 4.57 18.17 16.05
N TYR A 249 3.92 17.27 15.31
CA TYR A 249 2.94 16.34 15.87
C TYR A 249 3.55 15.40 16.92
N ILE A 250 4.72 14.82 16.64
CA ILE A 250 5.44 13.95 17.59
C ILE A 250 5.71 14.68 18.91
N VAL A 251 6.18 15.93 18.83
CA VAL A 251 6.48 16.74 20.01
C VAL A 251 5.21 17.14 20.74
N GLN A 252 4.18 17.63 20.02
CA GLN A 252 2.91 18.03 20.62
C GLN A 252 2.24 16.87 21.38
N HIS A 253 2.32 15.66 20.84
CA HIS A 253 1.71 14.47 21.43
C HIS A 253 2.65 13.66 22.33
N GLN A 254 3.85 14.17 22.61
CA GLN A 254 4.85 13.56 23.49
C GLN A 254 5.12 12.09 23.12
N LEU A 255 5.30 11.81 21.83
CA LEU A 255 5.56 10.45 21.32
C LEU A 255 7.06 10.13 21.38
N TYR A 256 7.38 8.83 21.48
CA TYR A 256 8.75 8.31 21.42
C TYR A 256 9.67 8.89 22.51
N ALA A 257 10.85 9.41 22.17
CA ALA A 257 11.79 10.01 23.10
C ALA A 257 11.25 11.27 23.81
N PHE A 258 10.11 11.81 23.37
CA PHE A 258 9.41 12.90 24.05
C PHE A 258 8.39 12.40 25.07
N ALA A 259 8.14 11.09 25.18
CA ALA A 259 7.27 10.56 26.22
C ALA A 259 7.92 10.76 27.59
N ALA A 260 7.16 11.29 28.55
CA ALA A 260 7.61 11.34 29.93
C ALA A 260 7.91 9.91 30.41
N ALA A 261 9.08 9.70 31.02
CA ALA A 261 9.36 8.44 31.71
C ALA A 261 8.25 8.22 32.74
N SER A 262 7.51 7.10 32.60
CA SER A 262 6.50 6.70 33.58
C SER A 262 7.17 6.66 34.95
N LYS A 263 6.76 7.57 35.85
CA LYS A 263 7.14 7.56 37.26
C LYS A 263 6.47 6.41 37.99
#